data_AF-A0A1F8NXK4-F1
#
_entry.id   AF-A0A1F8NXK4-F1
#
_cell.length_a   1.000
_cell.length_b   1.000
_cell.length_c   1.000
_cell.angle_alpha   90.00
_cell.angle_beta   90.00
_cell.angle_gamma   90.00
#
_symmetry.space_group_name_H-M   'P 1'
#
loop_
_entity.id
_entity.type
_entity.pdbx_description
1 polymer ?
#
loop_
_entity_poly.entity_id
_entity_poly.type
_entity_poly.pdbx_seq_one_letter_code
_entity_poly.pdbx_strand_id
1 'polypeptide(L)'
;MWLLFSTSLNGSLSWLKDRYFLAVILGAVFGPLNYVSGVRLGAAGFNFDFLVTVGVLAVVWGLVVPILVWLSKKLIDEEALPIKQ
;
A
#
# COMPACT_ATOMS: atom_id res chain seq x y z
N MET A 1 -7.21 6.56 -9.12
CA MET A 1 -6.16 6.48 -8.07
C MET A 1 -5.63 5.07 -7.89
N TRP A 2 -6.46 4.06 -7.60
CA TRP A 2 -5.99 2.68 -7.40
C TRP A 2 -5.21 2.08 -8.57
N LEU A 3 -5.64 2.32 -9.82
CA LEU A 3 -4.91 1.83 -11.00
C LEU A 3 -3.50 2.42 -11.11
N LEU A 4 -3.33 3.71 -10.82
CA LEU A 4 -2.02 4.38 -10.81
C LEU A 4 -1.12 3.84 -9.70
N PHE A 5 -1.70 3.49 -8.55
CA PHE A 5 -0.98 2.85 -7.46
C PHE A 5 -0.49 1.45 -7.88
N SER A 6 -1.37 0.64 -8.48
CA SER A 6 -1.04 -0.69 -8.98
C SER A 6 0.05 -0.67 -10.07
N THR A 7 0.01 0.27 -11.01
CA THR A 7 1.08 0.42 -12.01
C THR A 7 2.38 0.89 -11.37
N SER A 8 2.32 1.76 -10.36
CA SER A 8 3.51 2.22 -9.63
C SER A 8 4.21 1.07 -8.90
N LEU A 9 3.46 0.13 -8.31
CA LEU A 9 3.99 -1.11 -7.70
C LEU A 9 4.81 -1.96 -8.69
N ASN A 10 4.45 -1.93 -9.98
CA ASN A 10 5.10 -2.68 -11.03
C ASN A 10 6.22 -1.92 -11.75
N GLY A 11 6.16 -0.59 -11.76
CA GLY A 11 7.19 0.30 -12.28
C GLY A 11 8.15 0.73 -11.18
N SER A 12 8.00 1.97 -10.69
CA SER A 12 8.92 2.64 -9.78
C SER A 12 9.09 1.98 -8.40
N LEU A 13 8.14 1.16 -7.97
CA LEU A 13 8.18 0.40 -6.71
C LEU A 13 8.45 -1.11 -6.92
N SER A 14 8.83 -1.53 -8.13
CA SER A 14 9.16 -2.93 -8.42
C SER A 14 10.26 -3.48 -7.49
N TRP A 15 11.22 -2.65 -7.10
CA TRP A 15 12.28 -2.99 -6.14
C TRP A 15 11.77 -3.31 -4.73
N LEU A 16 10.53 -2.91 -4.40
CA LEU A 16 9.90 -3.19 -3.12
C LEU A 16 9.44 -4.66 -3.02
N LYS A 17 9.30 -5.36 -4.16
CA LYS A 17 8.87 -6.77 -4.26
C LYS A 17 9.79 -7.75 -3.56
N ASP A 18 11.04 -7.39 -3.34
CA ASP A 18 12.01 -8.21 -2.60
C ASP A 18 12.28 -7.68 -1.18
N ARG A 19 11.56 -6.63 -0.75
CA ARG A 19 11.77 -5.95 0.54
C ARG A 19 10.47 -5.71 1.28
N TYR A 20 9.77 -6.79 1.64
CA TYR A 20 8.49 -6.74 2.36
C TYR A 20 8.54 -5.94 3.67
N PHE A 21 9.67 -5.95 4.38
CA PHE A 21 9.82 -5.14 5.60
C PHE A 21 9.76 -3.63 5.31
N LEU A 22 10.39 -3.18 4.22
CA LEU A 22 10.23 -1.79 3.77
C LEU A 22 8.80 -1.52 3.33
N ALA A 23 8.13 -2.48 2.69
CA ALA A 23 6.74 -2.34 2.28
C ALA A 23 5.82 -2.10 3.48
N VAL A 24 6.04 -2.81 4.59
CA VAL A 24 5.34 -2.59 5.87
C VAL A 24 5.58 -1.18 6.39
N ILE A 25 6.84 -0.75 6.50
CA ILE A 25 7.18 0.58 7.04
C ILE A 25 6.58 1.69 6.17
N LEU A 26 6.75 1.58 4.85
CA LEU A 26 6.20 2.55 3.91
C LEU A 26 4.67 2.60 4.01
N GLY A 27 3.99 1.46 4.07
CA GLY A 27 2.54 1.41 4.27
C GLY A 27 2.10 2.04 5.59
N ALA A 28 2.78 1.69 6.69
CA ALA A 28 2.45 2.20 8.02
C ALA A 28 2.67 3.71 8.18
N VAL A 29 3.58 4.32 7.41
CA VAL A 29 3.85 5.76 7.45
C VAL A 29 3.04 6.51 6.40
N PHE A 30 3.16 6.13 5.13
CA PHE A 30 2.52 6.86 4.03
C PHE A 30 1.02 6.62 3.95
N GLY A 31 0.52 5.47 4.42
CA GLY A 31 -0.91 5.18 4.53
C GLY A 31 -1.64 6.21 5.39
N PRO A 32 -1.35 6.31 6.70
CA PRO A 32 -1.97 7.32 7.56
C PRO A 32 -1.73 8.75 7.09
N LEU A 33 -0.52 9.07 6.60
CA LEU A 33 -0.19 10.42 6.16
C LEU A 33 -1.05 10.87 4.97
N ASN A 34 -1.39 9.96 4.05
CA ASN A 34 -2.35 10.23 2.97
C ASN A 34 -3.75 10.56 3.51
N TYR A 35 -4.23 9.81 4.51
CA TYR A 35 -5.54 10.07 5.13
C TYR A 35 -5.56 11.38 5.93
N VAL A 36 -4.52 11.66 6.72
CA VAL A 36 -4.40 12.92 7.48
C VAL A 36 -4.37 14.12 6.53
N SER A 37 -3.68 14.00 5.40
CA SER A 37 -3.66 15.05 4.37
C SER A 37 -5.05 15.27 3.78
N GLY A 38 -5.79 14.19 3.47
CA GLY A 38 -7.18 14.29 3.03
C GLY A 38 -8.10 14.98 4.04
N VAL A 39 -7.94 14.67 5.33
CA VAL A 39 -8.69 15.34 6.40
C VAL A 39 -8.34 16.83 6.47
N ARG A 40 -7.06 17.20 6.39
CA ARG A 40 -6.62 18.60 6.39
C ARG A 40 -7.11 19.40 5.18
N LEU A 41 -7.32 18.73 4.04
CA LEU A 41 -7.89 19.32 2.84
C LEU A 41 -9.43 19.40 2.89
N GLY A 42 -10.07 18.99 3.99
CA GLY A 42 -11.53 19.01 4.15
C GLY A 42 -12.27 17.88 3.44
N ALA A 43 -11.55 16.85 2.95
CA ALA A 43 -12.16 15.72 2.24
C ALA A 43 -12.81 14.69 3.17
N ALA A 44 -12.39 14.64 4.45
CA ALA A 44 -12.96 13.76 5.47
C ALA A 44 -12.75 14.35 6.88
N GLY A 45 -13.41 13.77 7.88
CA GLY A 45 -13.21 14.10 9.30
C GLY A 45 -12.86 12.86 10.11
N PHE A 46 -12.01 13.02 11.13
CA PHE A 46 -11.81 11.98 12.14
C PHE A 46 -12.86 12.12 13.23
N ASN A 47 -13.66 11.08 13.44
CA ASN A 47 -14.72 11.05 14.47
C ASN A 47 -14.24 10.49 15.82
N PHE A 48 -13.07 9.85 15.83
CA PHE A 48 -12.43 9.27 17.02
C PHE A 48 -11.14 10.03 17.35
N ASP A 49 -10.52 9.67 18.48
CA ASP A 49 -9.22 10.20 18.87
C ASP A 49 -8.19 10.05 17.73
N PHE A 50 -7.41 11.11 17.53
CA PHE A 50 -6.45 11.20 16.42
C PHE A 50 -5.39 10.10 16.50
N LEU A 51 -4.84 9.82 17.69
CA LEU A 51 -3.81 8.81 17.86
C LEU A 51 -4.36 7.41 17.61
N VAL A 52 -5.58 7.13 18.08
CA VAL A 52 -6.26 5.85 17.82
C VAL A 52 -6.48 5.66 16.33
N THR A 53 -7.01 6.68 15.64
CA THR A 53 -7.32 6.59 14.22
C THR A 53 -6.06 6.41 13.37
N VAL A 54 -5.02 7.20 13.64
CA VAL A 54 -3.72 7.11 12.94
C VAL A 54 -3.04 5.78 13.24
N GLY A 55 -3.09 5.30 14.49
CA GLY A 55 -2.54 4.00 14.89
C GLY A 55 -3.21 2.83 14.16
N VAL A 56 -4.55 2.82 14.08
CA VAL A 56 -5.29 1.82 13.31
C VAL A 56 -4.93 1.89 11.83
N LEU A 57 -4.89 3.09 11.24
CA LEU A 57 -4.48 3.26 9.85
C LEU A 57 -3.06 2.75 9.60
N ALA A 58 -2.13 2.97 10.54
CA ALA A 58 -0.75 2.53 10.41
C ALA A 58 -0.65 1.01 10.39
N VAL A 59 -1.40 0.33 11.28
CA VAL A 59 -1.46 -1.14 11.31
C VAL A 59 -2.11 -1.69 10.04
N VAL A 60 -3.26 -1.15 9.65
CA VAL A 60 -3.99 -1.61 8.46
C VAL A 60 -3.14 -1.46 7.21
N TRP A 61 -2.58 -0.27 6.96
CA TRP A 61 -1.77 -0.03 5.77
C TRP A 61 -0.39 -0.69 5.82
N GLY A 62 0.18 -0.85 7.02
CA GLY A 62 1.39 -1.65 7.22
C GLY A 62 1.22 -3.12 6.83
N LEU A 63 0.01 -3.67 6.91
CA LEU A 63 -0.30 -5.02 6.45
C LEU A 63 -0.76 -5.07 4.99
N VAL A 64 -1.58 -4.11 4.56
CA VAL A 64 -2.14 -4.10 3.19
C VAL A 64 -1.05 -3.92 2.14
N VAL A 65 -0.10 -3.00 2.34
CA VAL A 65 0.95 -2.73 1.35
C VAL A 65 1.84 -3.95 1.04
N PRO A 66 2.43 -4.67 2.03
CA PRO A 66 3.22 -5.87 1.73
C PRO A 66 2.38 -6.98 1.08
N ILE A 67 1.09 -7.11 1.43
CA ILE A 67 0.18 -8.06 0.76
C ILE A 67 0.00 -7.70 -0.71
N LEU A 68 -0.21 -6.42 -1.03
CA LEU A 68 -0.35 -5.96 -2.41
C LEU A 68 0.95 -6.15 -3.20
N VAL A 69 2.10 -5.89 -2.58
CA VAL A 69 3.42 -6.13 -3.18
C VAL A 69 3.62 -7.63 -3.47
N TRP A 70 3.26 -8.50 -2.52
CA TRP A 70 3.32 -9.95 -2.70
C TRP A 70 2.41 -10.43 -3.83
N LEU A 71 1.17 -9.96 -3.85
CA LEU A 71 0.20 -10.31 -4.89
C LEU A 71 0.65 -9.81 -6.27
N SER A 72 1.19 -8.59 -6.33
CA SER A 72 1.76 -8.00 -7.55
C SER A 72 2.93 -8.81 -8.10
N LYS A 73 3.80 -9.34 -7.22
CA LYS A 73 4.87 -10.27 -7.63
C LYS A 73 4.29 -11.55 -8.22
N LYS A 74 3.36 -12.19 -7.49
CA LYS A 74 2.75 -13.46 -7.92
C LYS A 74 2.00 -13.35 -9.25
N LEU A 75 1.21 -12.30 -9.44
CA LEU A 75 0.41 -12.11 -10.67
C LEU A 75 1.30 -11.87 -11.90
N ILE A 76 2.41 -11.15 -11.74
CA ILE A 76 3.36 -10.92 -12.86
C ILE A 76 4.18 -12.17 -13.15
N ASP A 77 4.59 -12.90 -12.12
CA ASP A 77 5.30 -14.17 -12.31
C ASP A 77 4.41 -15.21 -13.03
N GLU A 78 3.09 -15.20 -12.76
CA GLU A 78 2.14 -16.05 -13.50
C GLU A 78 1.92 -15.62 -14.95
N GLU A 79 1.91 -14.31 -15.25
CA GLU A 79 1.85 -13.79 -16.63
C GLU A 79 3.14 -14.13 -17.43
N ALA A 80 4.29 -14.24 -16.74
CA ALA A 80 5.57 -14.57 -17.34
C ALA A 80 5.76 -16.07 -17.65
N LEU A 81 4.85 -16.93 -17.17
CA LEU A 81 4.84 -18.34 -17.57
C LEU A 81 4.15 -18.46 -18.93
N PRO A 82 4.83 -18.98 -19.98
CA PRO A 82 4.14 -19.35 -21.21
C PRO A 82 3.06 -20.35 -20.84
N ILE A 83 1.84 -20.10 -21.33
CA ILE A 83 0.67 -20.96 -21.16
C ILE A 83 1.13 -22.42 -21.12
N LYS A 84 0.95 -23.05 -19.96
CA LYS A 84 1.22 -24.46 -19.76
C LYS A 84 0.30 -25.22 -20.73
N GLN A 85 0.85 -25.59 -21.89
CA GLN A 85 0.21 -26.44 -22.89
C GLN A 85 -0.07 -27.82 -22.32
#